data_AF-A0A371ENW5-F1
#
_entry.id   AF-A0A371ENW5-F1
#
_cell.length_a   1.000
_cell.length_b   1.000
_cell.length_c   1.000
_cell.angle_alpha   90.00
_cell.angle_beta   90.00
_cell.angle_gamma   90.00
#
_symmetry.space_group_name_H-M   'P 1'
#
loop_
_entity.id
_entity.type
_entity.pdbx_description
1 polymer ?
#
loop_
_entity_poly.entity_id
_entity_poly.type
_entity_poly.pdbx_seq_one_letter_code
_entity_poly.pdbx_strand_id
1 'polypeptide(L)'
;MASTAAYLARRAAQKERVRILYRRALKDTLNWAVHRHLFYDDASILRDRFEENRHVEDVDTIDRLIENAEASYNKWRHPDPYIVPWAPGGSKFTRNPTPPQGSSDDPVGSSDLQEQASQTFRTMEKGVQRIVDNPA
;
A
#
# COMPACT_ATOMS: atom_id res chain seq x y z
N MET A 1 -25.21 27.01 1.73
CA MET A 1 -24.85 26.19 0.55
C MET A 1 -23.36 25.93 0.60
N ALA A 2 -22.92 24.68 0.82
CA ALA A 2 -21.50 24.35 0.72
C ALA A 2 -21.00 24.68 -0.70
N SER A 3 -19.80 25.24 -0.83
CA SER A 3 -19.26 25.56 -2.16
C SER A 3 -19.06 24.26 -2.95
N THR A 4 -19.27 24.32 -4.28
CA THR A 4 -19.07 23.17 -5.18
C THR A 4 -17.67 22.58 -5.03
N ALA A 5 -16.65 23.44 -4.84
CA ALA A 5 -15.29 23.03 -4.56
C ALA A 5 -15.17 22.23 -3.25
N ALA A 6 -15.84 22.65 -2.17
CA ALA A 6 -15.83 21.95 -0.89
C ALA A 6 -16.49 20.56 -0.99
N TYR A 7 -17.59 20.45 -1.73
CA TYR A 7 -18.25 19.17 -2.00
C TYR A 7 -17.33 18.20 -2.74
N LEU A 8 -16.70 18.65 -3.82
CA LEU A 8 -15.78 17.82 -4.61
C LEU A 8 -14.56 17.38 -3.79
N ALA A 9 -14.00 18.27 -2.98
CA ALA A 9 -12.90 17.95 -2.06
C ALA A 9 -13.32 16.88 -1.03
N ARG A 10 -14.51 17.00 -0.43
CA ARG A 10 -15.06 16.00 0.50
C ARG A 10 -15.22 14.64 -0.19
N ARG A 11 -15.80 14.60 -1.39
CA ARG A 11 -15.95 13.35 -2.17
C ARG A 11 -14.59 12.73 -2.52
N ALA A 12 -13.59 13.53 -2.89
CA ALA A 12 -12.25 13.05 -3.17
C ALA A 12 -11.60 12.43 -1.92
N ALA A 13 -11.72 13.10 -0.76
CA ALA A 13 -11.22 12.60 0.52
C ALA A 13 -11.91 11.29 0.94
N GLN A 14 -13.24 11.19 0.79
CA GLN A 14 -14.00 9.97 1.05
C GLN A 14 -13.52 8.81 0.18
N LYS A 15 -13.34 9.03 -1.13
CA LYS A 15 -12.83 8.01 -2.06
C LYS A 15 -11.44 7.52 -1.63
N GLU A 16 -10.56 8.42 -1.21
CA GLU A 16 -9.22 8.05 -0.75
C GLU A 16 -9.26 7.26 0.56
N ARG A 17 -10.08 7.69 1.54
CA ARG A 17 -10.28 6.96 2.80
C ARG A 17 -10.77 5.54 2.55
N VAL A 18 -11.77 5.35 1.68
CA VAL A 18 -12.31 4.03 1.31
C VAL A 18 -11.22 3.16 0.67
N ARG A 19 -10.41 3.71 -0.25
CA ARG A 19 -9.31 2.97 -0.90
C ARG A 19 -8.23 2.55 0.08
N ILE A 20 -7.85 3.44 1.00
CA ILE A 20 -6.88 3.14 2.06
C ILE A 20 -7.44 2.05 2.98
N LEU A 21 -8.70 2.19 3.42
CA LEU A 21 -9.37 1.24 4.29
C LEU A 21 -9.45 -0.15 3.64
N TYR A 22 -9.87 -0.24 2.38
CA TYR A 22 -9.95 -1.51 1.65
C TYR A 22 -8.58 -2.20 1.54
N ARG A 23 -7.52 -1.45 1.18
CA ARG A 23 -6.15 -2.00 1.12
C ARG A 23 -5.67 -2.50 2.48
N ARG A 24 -5.97 -1.77 3.55
CA ARG A 24 -5.62 -2.14 4.93
C ARG A 24 -6.38 -3.40 5.37
N ALA A 25 -7.69 -3.42 5.17
CA ALA A 25 -8.55 -4.54 5.52
C ALA A 25 -8.13 -5.82 4.79
N LEU A 26 -7.89 -5.76 3.47
CA LEU A 26 -7.39 -6.91 2.70
C LEU A 26 -6.05 -7.42 3.22
N LYS A 27 -5.13 -6.52 3.56
CA LYS A 27 -3.82 -6.90 4.12
C LYS A 27 -4.00 -7.61 5.46
N ASP A 28 -4.89 -7.13 6.33
CA ASP A 28 -5.15 -7.76 7.62
C ASP A 28 -5.90 -9.09 7.48
N THR A 29 -6.84 -9.23 6.54
CA THR A 29 -7.42 -10.53 6.19
C THR A 29 -6.33 -11.52 5.80
N LEU A 30 -5.34 -11.08 5.01
CA LEU A 30 -4.19 -11.92 4.68
C LEU A 30 -3.30 -12.22 5.89
N ASN A 31 -3.10 -11.28 6.81
CA ASN A 31 -2.30 -11.49 8.01
C ASN A 31 -2.92 -12.56 8.92
N TRP A 32 -4.26 -12.58 9.02
CA TRP A 32 -4.98 -13.61 9.77
C TRP A 32 -5.02 -14.97 9.07
N ALA A 33 -5.08 -14.98 7.74
CA ALA A 33 -5.17 -16.21 6.97
C ALA A 33 -3.80 -16.90 6.87
N VAL A 34 -3.64 -18.03 7.58
CA VAL A 34 -2.43 -18.87 7.51
C VAL A 34 -2.23 -19.46 6.10
N HIS A 35 -3.32 -19.77 5.39
CA HIS A 35 -3.31 -20.39 4.07
C HIS A 35 -4.07 -19.57 3.03
N ARG A 36 -3.61 -19.66 1.77
CA ARG A 36 -4.14 -18.85 0.65
C ARG A 36 -5.59 -19.16 0.28
N HIS A 37 -6.05 -20.40 0.42
CA HIS A 37 -7.42 -20.77 0.07
C HIS A 37 -8.44 -20.09 1.00
N LEU A 38 -8.19 -20.05 2.32
CA LEU A 38 -9.02 -19.32 3.29
C LEU A 38 -9.07 -17.83 2.98
N PHE A 39 -7.91 -17.25 2.62
CA PHE A 39 -7.81 -15.85 2.25
C PHE A 39 -8.71 -15.49 1.07
N TYR A 40 -8.84 -16.34 0.04
CA TYR A 40 -9.63 -15.99 -1.15
C TYR A 40 -11.11 -15.85 -0.83
N ASP A 41 -11.66 -16.77 -0.04
CA ASP A 41 -13.07 -16.72 0.35
C ASP A 41 -13.35 -15.48 1.21
N ASP A 42 -12.52 -15.23 2.23
CA ASP A 42 -12.65 -14.06 3.10
C ASP A 42 -12.45 -12.74 2.35
N ALA A 43 -11.51 -12.69 1.39
CA ALA A 43 -11.28 -11.52 0.55
C ALA A 43 -12.44 -11.25 -0.41
N SER A 44 -13.09 -12.30 -0.93
CA SER A 44 -14.31 -12.16 -1.73
C SER A 44 -15.44 -11.56 -0.90
N ILE A 45 -15.71 -12.13 0.29
CA ILE A 45 -16.72 -11.62 1.22
C ILE A 45 -16.43 -10.15 1.58
N LEU A 46 -15.17 -9.81 1.82
CA LEU A 46 -14.77 -8.42 2.08
C LEU A 46 -15.07 -7.54 0.86
N ARG A 47 -14.79 -7.98 -0.36
CA ARG A 47 -15.09 -7.21 -1.57
C ARG A 47 -16.59 -6.99 -1.75
N ASP A 48 -17.39 -8.01 -1.55
CA ASP A 48 -18.84 -7.94 -1.71
C ASP A 48 -19.45 -6.88 -0.78
N ARG A 49 -19.03 -6.83 0.48
CA ARG A 49 -19.44 -5.80 1.45
C ARG A 49 -19.14 -4.36 0.98
N PHE A 50 -18.03 -4.15 0.27
CA PHE A 50 -17.69 -2.85 -0.30
C PHE A 50 -18.51 -2.55 -1.57
N GLU A 51 -18.78 -3.54 -2.40
CA GLU A 51 -19.60 -3.38 -3.62
C GLU A 51 -21.08 -3.10 -3.28
N GLU A 52 -21.64 -3.72 -2.24
CA GLU A 52 -23.00 -3.46 -1.74
C GLU A 52 -23.26 -1.97 -1.48
N ASN A 53 -22.24 -1.23 -1.04
CA ASN A 53 -22.33 0.18 -0.65
C ASN A 53 -21.77 1.14 -1.72
N ARG A 54 -21.39 0.63 -2.91
CA ARG A 54 -20.71 1.42 -3.94
C ARG A 54 -21.56 2.55 -4.52
N HIS A 55 -22.87 2.34 -4.58
CA HIS A 55 -23.83 3.25 -5.23
C HIS A 55 -24.49 4.25 -4.26
N VAL A 56 -24.04 4.32 -3.01
CA VAL A 56 -24.54 5.32 -2.06
C VAL A 56 -24.06 6.71 -2.49
N GLU A 57 -25.01 7.64 -2.64
CA GLU A 57 -24.74 9.01 -3.09
C GLU A 57 -24.75 10.04 -1.95
N ASP A 58 -25.51 9.76 -0.88
CA ASP A 58 -25.60 10.67 0.26
C ASP A 58 -24.27 10.76 1.02
N VAL A 59 -23.73 11.98 1.10
CA VAL A 59 -22.38 12.25 1.59
C VAL A 59 -22.27 11.98 3.08
N ASP A 60 -23.30 12.31 3.86
CA ASP A 60 -23.30 12.12 5.30
C ASP A 60 -23.46 10.63 5.66
N THR A 61 -24.29 9.89 4.92
CA THR A 61 -24.37 8.43 5.03
C THR A 61 -23.03 7.77 4.73
N ILE A 62 -22.31 8.23 3.70
CA ILE A 62 -20.99 7.67 3.33
C ILE A 62 -19.97 7.90 4.46
N ASP A 63 -19.96 9.06 5.10
CA ASP A 63 -19.05 9.30 6.23
C ASP A 63 -19.36 8.36 7.40
N ARG A 64 -20.64 8.15 7.74
CA ARG A 64 -21.04 7.19 8.78
C ARG A 64 -20.64 5.75 8.42
N LEU A 65 -20.78 5.35 7.17
CA LEU A 65 -20.37 4.02 6.70
C LEU A 65 -18.85 3.84 6.83
N ILE A 66 -18.07 4.85 6.44
CA ILE A 66 -16.61 4.83 6.58
C ILE A 66 -16.21 4.74 8.05
N GLU A 67 -16.83 5.53 8.94
CA GLU A 67 -16.55 5.49 10.38
C GLU A 67 -16.87 4.13 11.00
N ASN A 68 -18.02 3.55 10.68
CA ASN A 68 -18.42 2.23 11.15
C ASN A 68 -17.47 1.12 10.64
N ALA A 69 -17.04 1.22 9.38
CA ALA A 69 -16.11 0.29 8.78
C ALA A 69 -14.69 0.43 9.38
N GLU A 70 -14.22 1.66 9.63
CA GLU A 70 -12.95 1.93 10.32
C GLU A 70 -12.97 1.41 11.77
N ALA A 71 -14.08 1.59 12.50
CA ALA A 71 -14.25 1.05 13.85
C ALA A 71 -14.21 -0.48 13.87
N SER A 72 -14.91 -1.11 12.91
CA SER A 72 -14.92 -2.57 12.75
C SER A 72 -13.54 -3.10 12.39
N TYR A 73 -12.85 -2.45 11.46
CA TYR A 73 -11.46 -2.78 11.11
C TYR A 73 -10.56 -2.67 12.34
N ASN A 74 -10.61 -1.55 13.06
CA ASN A 74 -9.78 -1.31 14.26
C ASN A 74 -9.97 -2.36 15.35
N LYS A 75 -11.19 -2.86 15.54
CA LYS A 75 -11.50 -3.93 16.50
C LYS A 75 -10.83 -5.26 16.16
N TRP A 76 -10.72 -5.58 14.87
CA TRP A 76 -10.25 -6.87 14.38
C TRP A 76 -8.83 -6.82 13.79
N ARG A 77 -8.08 -5.76 14.09
CA ARG A 77 -6.72 -5.61 13.61
C ARG A 77 -5.84 -6.75 14.10
N HIS A 78 -4.98 -7.25 13.22
CA HIS A 78 -3.99 -8.24 13.62
C HIS A 78 -2.99 -7.62 14.61
N PRO A 79 -2.71 -8.25 15.77
CA PRO A 79 -1.83 -7.67 16.79
C PRO A 79 -0.37 -7.57 16.34
N ASP A 80 0.08 -8.50 15.49
CA ASP A 80 1.44 -8.55 14.93
C ASP A 80 1.42 -8.75 13.40
N PRO A 81 1.10 -7.72 12.61
CA PRO A 81 0.89 -7.86 11.17
C PRO A 81 2.20 -8.14 10.43
N TYR A 82 2.14 -8.81 9.28
CA TYR A 82 3.35 -9.07 8.49
C TYR A 82 3.99 -7.77 7.95
N ILE A 83 5.28 -7.61 8.27
CA ILE A 83 6.14 -6.54 7.78
C ILE A 83 7.24 -7.18 6.94
N VAL A 84 7.43 -6.68 5.72
CA VAL A 84 8.50 -7.18 4.85
C VAL A 84 9.87 -6.93 5.51
N PRO A 85 10.83 -7.86 5.41
CA PRO A 85 12.02 -7.84 6.26
C PRO A 85 12.82 -6.54 6.23
N TRP A 86 12.89 -5.83 5.10
CA TRP A 86 13.69 -4.61 4.94
C TRP A 86 12.93 -3.31 5.22
N ALA A 87 11.61 -3.35 5.40
CA ALA A 87 10.82 -2.17 5.73
C ALA A 87 10.96 -1.80 7.22
N PRO A 88 10.66 -0.55 7.62
CA PRO A 88 10.62 -0.17 9.03
C PRO A 88 9.77 -1.14 9.86
N GLY A 89 10.34 -1.65 10.96
CA GLY A 89 9.72 -2.68 11.80
C GLY A 89 9.93 -4.13 11.35
N GLY A 90 10.59 -4.35 10.20
CA GLY A 90 10.97 -5.68 9.71
C GLY A 90 12.28 -6.19 10.31
N SER A 91 12.48 -7.51 10.27
CA SER A 91 13.62 -8.20 10.91
C SER A 91 15.01 -7.90 10.33
N LYS A 92 15.08 -7.32 9.12
CA LYS A 92 16.32 -6.92 8.44
C LYS A 92 16.42 -5.40 8.28
N PHE A 93 15.51 -4.63 8.89
CA PHE A 93 15.56 -3.19 8.86
C PHE A 93 16.88 -2.70 9.49
N THR A 94 17.56 -1.76 8.82
CA THR A 94 18.86 -1.21 9.28
C THR A 94 19.96 -2.22 9.55
N ARG A 95 19.87 -3.45 8.99
CA ARG A 95 20.92 -4.46 9.16
C ARG A 95 22.24 -4.08 8.48
N ASN A 96 22.18 -3.32 7.40
CA ASN A 96 23.34 -2.80 6.68
C ASN A 96 23.07 -1.35 6.25
N PRO A 97 23.17 -0.36 7.17
CA PRO A 97 22.99 1.04 6.81
C PRO A 97 24.15 1.49 5.92
N THR A 98 23.87 2.39 4.96
CA THR A 98 24.94 3.07 4.23
C THR A 98 25.83 3.80 5.22
N PRO A 99 27.16 3.70 5.10
CA PRO A 99 28.09 4.44 5.96
C PRO A 99 27.76 5.94 5.97
N PRO A 100 27.99 6.63 7.10
CA PRO A 100 27.85 8.08 7.15
C PRO A 100 28.83 8.72 6.16
N GLN A 101 28.35 9.69 5.38
CA GLN A 101 29.18 10.40 4.41
C GLN A 101 30.39 11.04 5.11
N GLY A 102 31.60 10.67 4.68
CA GLY A 102 32.85 11.16 5.25
C GLY A 102 33.53 10.24 6.26
N SER A 103 33.07 8.99 6.43
CA SER A 103 33.90 7.97 7.05
C SER A 103 35.13 7.70 6.17
N SER A 104 36.32 7.82 6.75
CA SER A 104 37.62 7.67 6.06
C SER A 104 37.86 6.30 5.41
N ASP A 105 36.94 5.35 5.61
CA ASP A 105 37.01 3.97 5.11
C ASP A 105 36.25 3.79 3.79
N ASP A 106 35.72 4.86 3.18
CA ASP A 106 35.16 4.80 1.83
C ASP A 106 36.29 4.63 0.81
N PRO A 107 36.46 3.45 0.15
CA PRO A 107 37.37 3.37 -0.98
C PRO A 107 36.82 4.32 -2.05
N VAL A 108 37.62 5.32 -2.42
CA VAL A 108 37.37 6.26 -3.51
C VAL A 108 36.96 5.46 -4.75
N GLY A 109 35.65 5.29 -5.00
CA GLY A 109 35.12 4.45 -6.09
C GLY A 109 33.82 3.67 -5.84
N SER A 110 33.27 3.65 -4.62
CA SER A 110 32.00 2.94 -4.33
C SER A 110 30.74 3.68 -4.82
N SER A 111 30.78 5.01 -4.94
CA SER A 111 29.69 5.83 -5.51
C SER A 111 29.36 5.43 -6.95
N ASP A 112 30.41 5.16 -7.73
CA ASP A 112 30.29 4.90 -9.17
C ASP A 112 29.67 3.53 -9.44
N LEU A 113 29.91 2.55 -8.56
CA LEU A 113 29.30 1.23 -8.65
C LEU A 113 27.81 1.25 -8.24
N GLN A 114 27.45 2.04 -7.22
CA GLN A 114 26.04 2.20 -6.82
C GLN A 114 25.23 2.92 -7.91
N GLU A 115 25.83 3.92 -8.56
CA GLU A 115 25.22 4.66 -9.66
C GLU A 115 25.11 3.80 -10.94
N GLN A 116 26.14 3.02 -11.26
CA GLN A 116 26.10 2.03 -12.35
C GLN A 116 25.07 0.91 -12.07
N ALA A 117 24.97 0.41 -10.83
CA ALA A 117 23.96 -0.57 -10.43
C ALA A 117 22.53 0.00 -10.54
N SER A 118 22.34 1.27 -10.16
CA SER A 118 21.07 1.96 -10.27
C SER A 118 20.68 2.26 -11.74
N GLN A 119 21.66 2.61 -12.58
CA GLN A 119 21.45 2.83 -14.02
C GLN A 119 21.17 1.53 -14.78
N THR A 120 21.86 0.45 -14.44
CA THR A 120 21.58 -0.88 -15.02
C THR A 120 20.19 -1.37 -14.62
N PHE A 121 19.77 -1.21 -13.36
CA PHE A 121 18.40 -1.52 -12.92
C PHE A 121 17.34 -0.69 -13.66
N ARG A 122 17.52 0.62 -13.76
CA ARG A 122 16.60 1.50 -14.54
C ARG A 122 16.56 1.14 -16.03
N THR A 123 17.68 0.66 -16.58
CA THR A 123 17.75 0.23 -17.98
C THR A 123 17.02 -1.09 -18.19
N MET A 124 17.11 -2.03 -17.24
CA MET A 124 16.34 -3.27 -17.26
C MET A 124 14.83 -3.01 -17.11
N GLU A 125 14.40 -2.12 -16.22
CA GLU A 125 12.98 -1.75 -16.08
C GLU A 125 12.42 -1.16 -17.38
N LYS A 126 13.18 -0.27 -18.05
CA LYS A 126 12.79 0.26 -19.36
C LYS A 126 12.77 -0.81 -20.46
N GLY A 127 13.66 -1.79 -20.39
CA GLY A 127 13.70 -2.94 -21.32
C GLY A 127 12.48 -3.85 -21.16
N VAL A 128 12.10 -4.16 -19.92
CA VAL A 128 10.88 -4.93 -19.60
C VAL A 128 9.63 -4.17 -20.05
N GLN A 129 9.56 -2.86 -19.81
CA GLN A 129 8.43 -2.03 -20.23
C GLN A 129 8.26 -2.02 -21.76
N ARG A 130 9.36 -1.98 -22.53
CA ARG A 130 9.30 -2.09 -24.02
C ARG A 130 8.78 -3.43 -24.52
N ILE A 131 9.02 -4.53 -23.80
CA ILE A 131 8.50 -5.85 -24.15
C ILE A 131 6.99 -5.92 -23.89
N VAL A 132 6.51 -5.24 -22.85
CA VAL A 132 5.08 -5.15 -22.52
C VAL A 132 4.31 -4.23 -23.48
N ASP A 133 4.95 -3.16 -23.94
CA ASP A 133 4.30 -2.12 -24.77
C ASP A 133 4.26 -2.44 -26.28
N ASN A 134 4.99 -3.47 -26.74
CA ASN A 134 4.96 -3.92 -28.13
C ASN A 134 4.92 -5.46 -28.22
N PRO A 135 3.75 -6.08 -27.97
CA PRO A 135 3.57 -7.50 -28.24
C PRO A 135 3.57 -7.70 -29.76
N ALA A 136 4.39 -8.65 -30.22
CA ALA A 136 4.39 -9.09 -31.62
C ALA A 136 2.99 -9.53 -32.08
#